data_AF-A0A7T1MHS9-F1
#
_entry.id   AF-A0A7T1MHS9-F1
#
_cell.length_a   1.000
_cell.length_b   1.000
_cell.length_c   1.000
_cell.angle_alpha   90.00
_cell.angle_beta   90.00
_cell.angle_gamma   90.00
#
_symmetry.space_group_name_H-M   'P 1'
#
loop_
_entity.id
_entity.type
_entity.pdbx_description
1 polymer ?
#
loop_
_entity_poly.entity_id
_entity_poly.type
_entity_poly.pdbx_seq_one_letter_code
_entity_poly.pdbx_strand_id
1 'polypeptide(L)'
;MNSIASVNGTAAAKFTQRSTAETLVELNRPIDPRHFKTRKQGSTTLTYVPWATLARHLHHRAPGWCFEIQSVQEVGRSVVVTGRLTIPTTDGLLHYSAVASEPLESKSQAPAAEVAASSCLRRAAALAGLGLELWG
;
A
#
# COMPACT_ATOMS: atom_id res chain seq x y z
N MET A 1 -3.99 -23.50 -52.00
CA MET A 1 -3.61 -23.98 -50.66
C MET A 1 -2.48 -23.10 -50.15
N ASN A 2 -2.75 -22.27 -49.14
CA ASN A 2 -1.99 -22.19 -47.90
C ASN A 2 -2.55 -21.05 -47.05
N SER A 3 -3.30 -21.49 -46.04
CA SER A 3 -3.78 -20.67 -44.93
C SER A 3 -2.60 -20.39 -44.00
N ILE A 4 -2.33 -19.12 -43.70
CA ILE A 4 -1.43 -18.74 -42.61
C ILE A 4 -2.33 -18.47 -41.41
N ALA A 5 -2.36 -19.43 -40.48
CA ALA A 5 -3.06 -19.30 -39.21
C ALA A 5 -2.42 -18.19 -38.38
N SER A 6 -3.26 -17.23 -37.97
CA SER A 6 -2.90 -16.20 -36.98
C SER A 6 -2.62 -16.85 -35.63
N VAL A 7 -1.38 -16.76 -35.17
CA VAL A 7 -0.91 -17.35 -33.91
C VAL A 7 -1.37 -16.51 -32.72
N ASN A 8 -2.16 -17.14 -31.84
CA ASN A 8 -2.33 -16.89 -30.40
C ASN A 8 -2.46 -15.43 -29.91
N GLY A 9 -3.69 -14.94 -29.85
CA GLY A 9 -4.05 -13.82 -28.99
C GLY A 9 -3.96 -14.22 -27.52
N THR A 10 -2.91 -13.80 -26.82
CA THR A 10 -2.95 -13.72 -25.36
C THR A 10 -4.01 -12.70 -25.00
N ALA A 11 -5.12 -13.16 -24.43
CA ALA A 11 -6.14 -12.26 -23.89
C ALA A 11 -5.47 -11.41 -22.80
N ALA A 12 -5.21 -10.13 -23.09
CA ALA A 12 -4.77 -9.19 -22.07
C ALA A 12 -5.78 -9.24 -20.93
N ALA A 13 -5.33 -9.52 -19.72
CA ALA A 13 -6.18 -9.45 -18.54
C ALA A 13 -6.76 -8.03 -18.47
N LYS A 14 -8.06 -7.90 -18.79
CA LYS A 14 -8.76 -6.62 -18.68
C LYS A 14 -9.01 -6.40 -17.19
N PHE A 15 -8.19 -5.56 -16.57
CA PHE A 15 -8.50 -5.02 -15.25
C PHE A 15 -9.65 -4.02 -15.42
N THR A 16 -10.85 -4.43 -15.02
CA THR A 16 -11.99 -3.51 -14.97
C THR A 16 -11.88 -2.67 -13.71
N GLN A 17 -11.82 -1.35 -13.86
CA GLN A 17 -11.85 -0.43 -12.73
C GLN A 17 -13.24 -0.43 -12.09
N ARG A 18 -13.28 -0.31 -10.77
CA ARG A 18 -14.51 -0.23 -9.98
C ARG A 18 -14.92 1.23 -9.79
N SER A 19 -16.17 1.47 -9.43
CA SER A 19 -16.60 2.77 -8.94
C SER A 19 -15.89 3.16 -7.64
N THR A 20 -15.93 4.44 -7.30
CA THR A 20 -15.44 4.92 -6.00
C THR A 20 -16.13 4.21 -4.86
N ALA A 21 -17.46 4.08 -4.91
CA ALA A 21 -18.24 3.42 -3.86
C ALA A 21 -17.82 1.95 -3.66
N GLU A 22 -17.74 1.16 -4.74
CA GLU A 22 -17.33 -0.24 -4.67
C GLU A 22 -15.88 -0.40 -4.21
N THR A 23 -14.97 0.48 -4.67
CA THR A 23 -13.57 0.47 -4.26
C THR A 23 -13.43 0.70 -2.75
N LEU A 24 -14.15 1.69 -2.20
CA LEU A 24 -14.13 1.96 -0.77
C LEU A 24 -14.72 0.79 0.04
N VAL A 25 -15.77 0.14 -0.45
CA VAL A 25 -16.33 -1.07 0.18
C VAL A 25 -15.29 -2.20 0.22
N GLU A 26 -14.57 -2.44 -0.87
CA GLU A 26 -13.53 -3.48 -0.93
C GLU A 26 -12.34 -3.16 -0.01
N LEU A 27 -11.89 -1.91 0.02
CA LEU A 27 -10.77 -1.48 0.88
C LEU A 27 -11.10 -1.64 2.36
N ASN A 28 -12.33 -1.31 2.77
CA ASN A 28 -12.78 -1.42 4.17
C ASN A 28 -12.99 -2.86 4.67
N ARG A 29 -12.92 -3.89 3.81
CA ARG A 29 -13.02 -5.28 4.28
C ARG A 29 -11.86 -5.58 5.24
N PRO A 30 -12.09 -6.22 6.40
CA PRO A 30 -11.01 -6.59 7.30
C PRO A 30 -9.93 -7.42 6.60
N ILE A 31 -8.68 -7.23 6.98
CA ILE A 31 -7.61 -8.13 6.57
C ILE A 31 -7.63 -9.35 7.51
N ASP A 32 -7.62 -10.54 6.93
CA ASP A 32 -7.52 -11.78 7.71
C ASP A 32 -6.31 -11.72 8.66
N PRO A 33 -6.51 -11.92 9.98
CA PRO A 33 -5.44 -11.85 10.98
C PRO A 33 -4.23 -12.75 10.71
N ARG A 34 -4.37 -13.82 9.92
CA ARG A 34 -3.24 -14.67 9.49
C ARG A 34 -2.16 -13.89 8.71
N HIS A 35 -2.54 -12.76 8.13
CA HIS A 35 -1.64 -11.88 7.40
C HIS A 35 -0.89 -10.90 8.31
N PHE A 36 -1.24 -10.85 9.60
CA PHE A 36 -0.60 -9.97 10.56
C PHE A 36 0.72 -10.55 11.05
N LYS A 37 1.61 -9.65 11.43
CA LYS A 37 2.86 -9.93 12.13
C LYS A 37 2.95 -9.03 13.33
N THR A 38 3.72 -9.46 14.32
CA THR A 38 4.00 -8.68 15.52
C THR A 38 5.48 -8.34 15.57
N ARG A 39 5.79 -7.16 16.11
CA ARG A 39 7.16 -6.75 16.40
C ARG A 39 7.21 -6.01 17.73
N LYS A 40 8.33 -6.12 18.44
CA LYS A 40 8.57 -5.32 19.65
C LYS A 40 9.16 -3.97 19.25
N GLN A 41 8.58 -2.90 19.78
CA GLN A 41 9.10 -1.53 19.69
C GLN A 41 9.17 -0.97 21.11
N GLY A 42 10.36 -1.00 21.71
CA GLY A 42 10.54 -0.74 23.13
C GLY A 42 9.82 -1.80 23.98
N SER A 43 8.97 -1.36 24.90
CA SER A 43 8.11 -2.21 25.73
C SER A 43 6.80 -2.62 25.06
N THR A 44 6.44 -2.02 23.92
CA THR A 44 5.17 -2.25 23.24
C THR A 44 5.31 -3.31 22.15
N THR A 45 4.34 -4.22 22.06
CA THR A 45 4.20 -5.12 20.91
C THR A 45 3.25 -4.49 19.90
N LEU A 46 3.72 -4.27 18.69
CA LEU A 46 2.92 -3.71 17.60
C LEU A 46 2.49 -4.81 16.63
N THR A 47 1.20 -4.86 16.34
CA THR A 47 0.63 -5.69 15.27
C THR A 47 0.64 -4.88 13.97
N TYR A 48 1.05 -5.50 12.86
CA TYR A 48 1.11 -4.83 11.56
C TYR A 48 0.94 -5.82 10.41
N VAL A 49 0.55 -5.32 9.24
CA VAL A 49 0.59 -6.07 7.98
C VAL A 49 1.93 -5.82 7.29
N PRO A 50 2.69 -6.85 6.87
CA PRO A 50 3.91 -6.66 6.08
C PRO A 50 3.63 -5.92 4.77
N TRP A 51 4.56 -5.06 4.36
CA TRP A 51 4.41 -4.21 3.16
C TRP A 51 3.98 -4.99 1.91
N ALA A 52 4.67 -6.09 1.60
CA ALA A 52 4.34 -6.92 0.44
C ALA A 52 2.93 -7.53 0.51
N THR A 53 2.45 -7.82 1.72
CA THR A 53 1.08 -8.31 1.92
C THR A 53 0.05 -7.20 1.73
N LEU A 54 0.32 -5.99 2.21
CA LEU A 54 -0.53 -4.82 1.95
C LEU A 54 -0.62 -4.51 0.45
N ALA A 55 0.53 -4.50 -0.25
CA ALA A 55 0.59 -4.28 -1.69
C ALA A 55 -0.25 -5.32 -2.47
N ARG A 56 -0.20 -6.59 -2.06
CA ARG A 56 -1.08 -7.64 -2.62
C ARG A 56 -2.55 -7.32 -2.39
N HIS A 57 -2.96 -6.89 -1.19
CA HIS A 57 -4.35 -6.48 -0.95
C HIS A 57 -4.77 -5.31 -1.85
N LEU A 58 -3.90 -4.31 -2.03
CA LEU A 58 -4.16 -3.20 -2.95
C LEU A 58 -4.31 -3.68 -4.40
N HIS A 59 -3.47 -4.58 -4.90
CA HIS A 59 -3.63 -5.14 -6.24
C HIS A 59 -4.98 -5.83 -6.46
N HIS A 60 -5.53 -6.50 -5.43
CA HIS A 60 -6.80 -7.21 -5.54
C HIS A 60 -8.02 -6.26 -5.38
N ARG A 61 -7.93 -5.32 -4.44
CA ARG A 61 -9.06 -4.46 -4.02
C ARG A 61 -9.14 -3.15 -4.82
N ALA A 62 -8.00 -2.64 -5.26
CA ALA A 62 -7.84 -1.36 -5.95
C ALA A 62 -6.84 -1.48 -7.11
N PRO A 63 -7.18 -2.24 -8.18
CA PRO A 63 -6.26 -2.44 -9.31
C PRO A 63 -5.91 -1.10 -9.98
N GLY A 64 -4.63 -0.94 -10.34
CA GLY A 64 -4.10 0.31 -10.88
C GLY A 64 -3.66 1.33 -9.83
N TRP A 65 -3.70 1.00 -8.53
CA TRP A 65 -3.12 1.84 -7.48
C TRP A 65 -1.65 2.18 -7.78
N CYS A 66 -1.23 3.36 -7.35
CA CYS A 66 0.17 3.72 -7.30
C CYS A 66 0.49 4.45 -5.99
N PHE A 67 1.75 4.38 -5.58
CA PHE A 67 2.24 5.12 -4.43
C PHE A 67 3.51 5.86 -4.81
N GLU A 68 3.52 7.16 -4.54
CA GLU A 68 4.65 8.04 -4.81
C GLU A 68 5.19 8.62 -3.51
N ILE A 69 6.51 8.71 -3.43
CA ILE A 69 7.18 9.47 -2.37
C ILE A 69 7.23 10.92 -2.79
N GLN A 70 6.61 11.79 -2.01
CA GLN A 70 6.54 13.23 -2.27
C GLN A 70 7.74 13.96 -1.67
N SER A 71 8.22 13.51 -0.50
CA SER A 71 9.41 14.06 0.13
C SER A 71 10.09 13.05 1.05
N VAL A 72 11.41 13.14 1.14
CA VAL A 72 12.23 12.49 2.16
C VAL A 72 13.07 13.57 2.83
N GLN A 73 12.96 13.70 4.15
CA GLN A 73 13.67 14.71 4.91
C GLN A 73 14.31 14.09 6.15
N GLU A 74 15.52 14.52 6.49
CA GLU A 74 16.08 14.27 7.81
C GLU A 74 15.60 15.37 8.76
N VAL A 75 14.96 14.99 9.86
CA VAL A 75 14.46 15.90 10.89
C VAL A 75 14.97 15.42 12.24
N GLY A 76 15.91 16.17 12.82
CA GLY A 76 16.60 15.76 14.04
C GLY A 76 17.44 14.51 13.79
N ARG A 77 17.08 13.40 14.46
CA ARG A 77 17.76 12.09 14.31
C ARG A 77 16.89 11.05 13.62
N SER A 78 15.95 11.49 12.79
CA SER A 78 14.97 10.65 12.12
C SER A 78 14.83 11.03 10.65
N VAL A 79 14.52 10.04 9.81
CA VAL A 79 14.04 10.27 8.45
C VAL A 79 12.53 10.36 8.49
N VAL A 80 11.98 11.41 7.89
CA VAL A 80 10.56 11.65 7.68
C VAL A 80 10.23 11.52 6.21
N VAL A 81 9.23 10.71 5.90
CA VAL A 81 8.76 10.44 4.54
C VAL A 81 7.31 10.88 4.43
N THR A 82 7.04 11.72 3.43
CA THR A 82 5.68 12.06 2.98
C THR A 82 5.43 11.33 1.67
N GLY A 83 4.30 10.66 1.55
CA GLY A 83 3.92 9.90 0.37
C GLY A 83 2.43 9.99 0.10
N ARG A 84 2.04 9.66 -1.14
CA ARG A 84 0.66 9.69 -1.59
C ARG A 84 0.29 8.39 -2.29
N LEU A 85 -0.77 7.77 -1.80
CA LEU A 85 -1.47 6.67 -2.46
C LEU A 85 -2.51 7.26 -3.40
N THR A 86 -2.46 6.88 -4.67
CA THR A 86 -3.47 7.22 -5.66
C THR A 86 -4.17 5.96 -6.12
N ILE A 87 -5.50 5.98 -6.12
CA ILE A 87 -6.34 4.85 -6.53
C ILE A 87 -7.26 5.32 -7.65
N PRO A 88 -7.13 4.78 -8.86
CA PRO A 88 -8.02 5.11 -9.95
C PRO A 88 -9.34 4.34 -9.85
N THR A 89 -10.44 5.05 -10.11
CA THR A 89 -11.81 4.53 -10.12
C THR A 89 -12.50 5.00 -11.40
N THR A 90 -13.68 4.45 -11.71
CA THR A 90 -14.48 4.96 -12.85
C THR A 90 -14.95 6.39 -12.66
N ASP A 91 -15.00 6.89 -11.43
CA ASP A 91 -15.51 8.21 -11.08
C ASP A 91 -14.38 9.25 -10.94
N GLY A 92 -13.12 8.83 -11.06
CA GLY A 92 -11.95 9.68 -10.92
C GLY A 92 -10.83 9.07 -10.08
N LEU A 93 -9.90 9.92 -9.64
CA LEU A 93 -8.75 9.52 -8.83
C LEU A 93 -8.99 9.84 -7.35
N LEU A 94 -8.77 8.86 -6.48
CA LEU A 94 -8.72 9.07 -5.03
C LEU A 94 -7.27 9.26 -4.59
N HIS A 95 -7.04 10.21 -3.68
CA HIS A 95 -5.70 10.54 -3.19
C HIS A 95 -5.66 10.51 -1.66
N TYR A 96 -4.70 9.75 -1.11
CA TYR A 96 -4.48 9.63 0.32
C TYR A 96 -3.01 9.90 0.64
N SER A 97 -2.74 11.05 1.24
CA SER A 97 -1.39 11.41 1.68
C SER A 97 -1.16 11.02 3.13
N ALA A 98 0.04 10.55 3.43
CA ALA A 98 0.45 10.23 4.79
C ALA A 98 1.89 10.63 5.06
N VAL A 99 2.23 10.70 6.34
CA VAL A 99 3.59 10.92 6.83
C VAL A 99 3.96 9.74 7.72
N ALA A 100 5.21 9.31 7.63
CA ALA A 100 5.80 8.42 8.60
C ALA A 100 7.26 8.79 8.84
N SER A 101 7.77 8.42 10.01
CA SER A 101 9.15 8.65 10.39
C SER A 101 9.80 7.37 10.89
N GLU A 102 11.10 7.25 10.69
CA GLU A 102 11.94 6.21 11.27
C GLU A 102 13.23 6.85 11.83
N PRO A 103 13.66 6.52 13.06
CA PRO A 103 14.96 6.95 13.58
C PRO A 103 16.11 6.49 12.68
N LEU A 104 17.15 7.32 12.52
CA LEU A 104 18.36 6.95 11.78
C LEU A 104 19.09 5.77 12.43
N GLU A 105 19.10 5.74 13.77
CA GLU A 105 19.63 4.64 14.57
C GLU A 105 18.50 3.70 14.99
N SER A 106 17.90 3.00 14.02
CA SER A 106 16.94 1.95 14.31
C SER A 106 17.59 0.57 14.32
N LYS A 107 16.90 -0.41 14.93
CA LYS A 107 17.32 -1.82 14.92
C LYS A 107 16.98 -2.51 13.59
N SER A 108 16.38 -1.80 12.63
CA SER A 108 16.03 -2.35 11.33
C SER A 108 17.30 -2.63 10.51
N GLN A 109 17.29 -3.72 9.75
CA GLN A 109 18.34 -3.99 8.75
C GLN A 109 18.12 -3.20 7.46
N ALA A 110 16.91 -2.68 7.23
CA ALA A 110 16.59 -1.84 6.08
C ALA A 110 16.85 -0.35 6.39
N PRO A 111 17.28 0.46 5.39
CA PRO A 111 17.48 1.89 5.56
C PRO A 111 16.26 2.61 6.15
N ALA A 112 16.49 3.60 7.01
CA ALA A 112 15.42 4.33 7.70
C ALA A 112 14.38 4.91 6.73
N ALA A 113 14.82 5.43 5.58
CA ALA A 113 13.93 5.93 4.54
C ALA A 113 12.97 4.86 3.99
N GLU A 114 13.43 3.63 3.78
CA GLU A 114 12.59 2.53 3.27
C GLU A 114 11.59 2.05 4.32
N VAL A 115 12.02 1.99 5.59
CA VAL A 115 11.14 1.66 6.72
C VAL A 115 10.04 2.71 6.89
N ALA A 116 10.43 3.99 6.83
CA ALA A 116 9.50 5.11 6.87
C ALA A 116 8.54 5.08 5.67
N ALA A 117 9.02 4.86 4.44
CA ALA A 117 8.18 4.73 3.25
C ALA A 117 7.16 3.57 3.35
N SER A 118 7.59 2.41 3.86
CA SER A 118 6.71 1.27 4.12
C SER A 118 5.62 1.58 5.17
N SER A 119 5.96 2.35 6.20
CA SER A 119 5.01 2.84 7.19
C SER A 119 4.06 3.89 6.61
N CYS A 120 4.58 4.79 5.77
CA CYS A 120 3.83 5.83 5.08
C CYS A 120 2.76 5.22 4.17
N LEU A 121 3.10 4.22 3.35
CA LEU A 121 2.12 3.51 2.53
C LEU A 121 1.01 2.85 3.37
N ARG A 122 1.36 2.20 4.49
CA ARG A 122 0.37 1.58 5.39
C ARG A 122 -0.59 2.59 5.98
N ARG A 123 -0.10 3.78 6.35
CA ARG A 123 -0.93 4.88 6.85
C ARG A 123 -1.83 5.45 5.75
N ALA A 124 -1.30 5.67 4.56
CA ALA A 124 -2.10 6.12 3.41
C ALA A 124 -3.19 5.11 3.03
N ALA A 125 -2.87 3.82 3.06
CA ALA A 125 -3.85 2.74 2.84
C ALA A 125 -4.92 2.69 3.94
N ALA A 126 -4.54 2.92 5.21
CA ALA A 126 -5.50 2.99 6.31
C ALA A 126 -6.45 4.19 6.19
N LEU A 127 -5.98 5.35 5.72
CA LEU A 127 -6.84 6.49 5.38
C LEU A 127 -7.86 6.15 4.28
N ALA A 128 -7.50 5.24 3.37
CA ALA A 128 -8.40 4.70 2.35
C ALA A 128 -9.32 3.57 2.86
N GLY A 129 -9.20 3.18 4.14
CA GLY A 129 -9.97 2.12 4.80
C GLY A 129 -9.27 0.77 4.91
N LEU A 130 -8.15 0.55 4.20
CA LEU A 130 -7.45 -0.74 4.18
C LEU A 130 -6.53 -0.90 5.40
N GLY A 131 -6.84 -1.89 6.26
CA GLY A 131 -6.03 -2.19 7.45
C GLY A 131 -6.19 -1.15 8.56
N LEU A 132 -7.29 -0.39 8.55
CA LEU A 132 -7.61 0.61 9.56
C LEU A 132 -7.72 0.01 10.97
N GLU A 133 -8.15 -1.25 11.07
CA GLU A 133 -8.26 -2.02 12.31
C GLU A 133 -6.94 -2.21 13.07
N LEU A 134 -5.80 -1.94 12.43
CA LEU A 134 -4.46 -2.06 13.02
C LEU A 134 -3.99 -0.78 13.74
N TRP A 135 -4.80 0.28 13.71
CA TRP A 135 -4.43 1.61 14.23
C TRP A 135 -5.31 2.07 15.40
N GLY A 136 -6.14 1.18 15.95
CA GLY A 136 -6.96 1.39 17.15
C GLY A 136 -6.31 0.90 18.43
#